data_AF-A0A812AFH8-F1
#
_entry.id   AF-A0A812AFH8-F1
#
_cell.length_a   1.000
_cell.length_b   1.000
_cell.length_c   1.000
_cell.angle_alpha   90.00
_cell.angle_beta   90.00
_cell.angle_gamma   90.00
#
_symmetry.space_group_name_H-M   'P 1'
#
loop_
_entity.id
_entity.type
_entity.pdbx_description
1 polymer ?
#
loop_
_entity_poly.entity_id
_entity_poly.type
_entity_poly.pdbx_seq_one_letter_code
_entity_poly.pdbx_strand_id
1 'polypeptide(L)' 'MTNLDAGQETTLPMLVYVPASADMGDYTLHADAWIDENYPNLMKAVSSTDSVTTTVTS' A
#
# COMPACT_ATOMS: atom_id res chain seq x y z
N MET A 1 -2.52 12.07 -5.44
CA MET A 1 -3.75 11.92 -6.21
C MET A 1 -3.35 11.83 -7.68
N THR A 2 -3.64 10.70 -8.32
CA THR A 2 -3.34 10.46 -9.73
C THR A 2 -4.67 10.43 -10.48
N ASN A 3 -4.81 11.25 -11.53
CA ASN A 3 -5.98 11.20 -12.38
C ASN A 3 -5.76 10.12 -13.44
N LEU A 4 -6.69 9.17 -13.54
CA LEU A 4 -6.67 8.08 -14.50
C LEU A 4 -7.92 8.16 -15.36
N ASP A 5 -7.75 8.12 -16.67
CA ASP A 5 -8.85 7.98 -17.62
C ASP A 5 -9.27 6.51 -17.74
N ALA A 6 -10.43 6.28 -18.36
CA ALA A 6 -10.97 4.95 -18.59
C ALA A 6 -9.95 4.05 -19.34
N GLY A 7 -9.59 2.92 -18.73
CA GLY A 7 -8.66 1.94 -19.30
C GLY A 7 -7.18 2.25 -19.06
N GLN A 8 -6.84 3.31 -18.31
CA GLN A 8 -5.46 3.57 -17.91
C GLN A 8 -5.07 2.77 -16.67
N GLU A 9 -3.86 2.23 -16.71
CA GLU A 9 -3.21 1.60 -15.57
C GLU A 9 -2.14 2.52 -14.99
N THR A 10 -1.87 2.38 -13.69
CA THR A 10 -0.78 3.08 -13.02
C THR A 10 -0.09 2.16 -12.02
N THR A 11 1.21 2.37 -11.86
CA THR A 11 2.02 1.75 -10.80
C THR A 11 2.40 2.83 -9.80
N LEU A 12 2.09 2.61 -8.53
CA LEU A 12 2.44 3.53 -7.44
C LEU A 12 3.61 2.93 -6.65
N PRO A 13 4.85 3.43 -6.82
CA PRO A 13 5.97 2.96 -6.02
C PRO A 13 5.83 3.44 -4.57
N MET A 14 5.96 2.52 -3.61
CA MET A 14 5.95 2.81 -2.18
C MET A 14 7.35 2.59 -1.61
N LEU A 15 7.90 3.61 -0.94
CA LEU A 15 9.12 3.51 -0.16
C LEU A 15 8.75 3.37 1.32
N VAL A 16 9.07 2.24 1.92
CA VAL A 16 8.89 2.00 3.36
C VAL A 16 10.24 2.11 4.05
N TYR A 17 10.35 3.01 5.02
CA TYR A 17 11.52 3.15 5.87
C TYR A 17 11.32 2.36 7.16
N VAL A 18 12.22 1.41 7.42
CA VAL A 18 12.31 0.69 8.70
C VAL A 18 13.37 1.40 9.57
N PRO A 19 13.00 1.95 10.74
CA PRO A 19 13.96 2.61 11.62
C PRO A 19 14.95 1.61 12.21
N ALA A 20 16.18 2.06 12.49
CA ALA A 20 17.22 1.21 13.09
C ALA A 20 16.87 0.69 14.49
N SER A 21 15.88 1.28 15.15
CA SER A 21 15.34 0.85 16.44
C SER A 21 14.18 -0.14 16.32
N ALA A 22 13.79 -0.55 15.10
CA ALA A 22 12.73 -1.53 14.92
C ALA A 22 13.16 -2.89 15.49
N ASP A 23 12.20 -3.61 16.07
CA ASP A 23 12.42 -4.97 16.51
C ASP A 23 12.70 -5.88 15.30
N MET A 24 13.49 -6.93 15.54
CA MET A 24 13.70 -7.96 14.52
C MET A 24 12.45 -8.82 14.38
N GLY A 25 12.10 -9.18 13.14
CA GLY A 25 10.93 -10.01 12.86
C GLY A 25 10.25 -9.68 11.55
N ASP A 26 9.11 -10.32 11.32
CA ASP A 26 8.33 -10.17 10.10
C ASP A 26 7.36 -9.00 10.21
N TYR A 27 7.39 -8.13 9.20
CA TYR A 27 6.48 -7.01 9.02
C TYR A 27 5.72 -7.16 7.72
N THR A 28 4.40 -7.00 7.78
CA THR A 28 3.52 -7.10 6.62
C THR A 28 2.93 -5.73 6.30
N LEU A 29 3.16 -5.26 5.07
CA LEU A 29 2.51 -4.08 4.51
C LEU A 29 1.23 -4.48 3.77
N HIS A 30 0.12 -3.84 4.12
CA HIS A 30 -1.14 -3.89 3.38
C HIS A 30 -1.40 -2.51 2.78
N ALA A 31 -1.78 -2.45 1.50
CA ALA A 31 -2.12 -1.21 0.82
C ALA A 31 -3.43 -1.37 0.05
N ASP A 32 -4.30 -0.38 0.24
CA ASP A 32 -5.59 -0.26 -0.41
C ASP A 32 -5.66 1.08 -1.15
N ALA A 33 -6.32 1.09 -2.30
CA ALA A 33 -6.52 2.29 -3.10
C ALA A 33 -8.01 2.62 -3.22
N TRP A 34 -8.34 3.90 -3.19
CA TRP A 34 -9.68 4.43 -3.37
C TRP A 34 -9.72 5.49 -4.46
N ILE A 35 -10.90 5.64 -5.06
CA ILE A 35 -11.29 6.92 -5.66
C ILE A 35 -11.62 7.87 -4.50
N ASP A 36 -11.19 9.13 -4.59
CA ASP A 36 -11.20 10.10 -3.50
C ASP A 36 -12.54 10.16 -2.73
N GLU A 37 -13.66 10.21 -3.44
CA GLU A 37 -15.02 10.27 -2.86
C GLU A 37 -15.42 9.03 -2.04
N ASN A 38 -14.72 7.91 -2.21
CA ASN A 38 -15.03 6.64 -1.54
C ASN A 38 -14.14 6.38 -0.32
N TYR A 39 -13.08 7.18 -0.11
CA TYR A 39 -12.23 7.04 1.07
C TYR A 39 -12.95 7.55 2.34
N PRO A 40 -12.84 6.87 3.51
CA PRO A 40 -12.12 5.62 3.80
C PRO A 40 -13.04 4.38 3.85
N ASN A 41 -14.07 4.29 3.01
CA ASN A 41 -14.97 3.13 3.03
C ASN A 41 -14.23 1.87 2.50
N LEU A 42 -13.86 0.97 3.40
CA LEU A 42 -13.13 -0.25 3.09
C LEU A 42 -13.85 -1.15 2.07
N MET A 43 -15.19 -1.13 2.05
CA MET A 43 -15.97 -1.94 1.09
C MET A 43 -15.97 -1.36 -0.33
N LYS A 44 -15.37 -0.17 -0.52
CA LYS A 44 -15.29 0.54 -1.80
C LYS A 44 -13.86 0.78 -2.28
N ALA A 45 -12.88 0.06 -1.73
CA ALA A 45 -11.53 0.06 -2.29
C ALA A 45 -11.58 -0.46 -3.74
N VAL A 46 -10.90 0.24 -4.64
CA VAL A 46 -10.83 -0.14 -6.07
C VAL A 46 -9.69 -1.11 -6.36
N SER A 47 -8.74 -1.20 -5.44
CA SER A 47 -7.67 -2.17 -5.47
C SER A 47 -7.20 -2.42 -4.04
N SER A 48 -6.92 -3.68 -3.75
CA SER A 48 -6.17 -4.11 -2.58
C SER A 48 -4.97 -4.87 -3.13
N THR A 49 -3.75 -4.43 -2.83
CA THR A 49 -2.56 -5.19 -3.23
C THR A 49 -2.44 -6.44 -2.38
N ASP A 50 -1.86 -7.50 -2.93
CA ASP A 50 -1.32 -8.57 -2.11
C ASP A 50 -0.39 -7.98 -1.05
N SER A 51 -0.45 -8.54 0.15
CA SER A 51 0.37 -8.07 1.25
C SER A 51 1.84 -8.36 0.98
N VAL A 52 2.71 -7.39 1.26
CA VAL A 52 4.16 -7.56 1.12
C VAL A 52 4.75 -7.80 2.51
N THR A 53 5.32 -8.98 2.73
CA THR A 53 6.04 -9.30 3.96
C THR A 53 7.53 -9.08 3.78
N THR A 54 8.17 -8.43 4.76
CA THR A 54 9.62 -8.29 4.85
C THR A 54 10.10 -8.67 6.25
N THR A 55 11.28 -9.26 6.34
CA THR A 55 11.89 -9.62 7.62
C THR A 55 12.96 -8.61 7.97
N VAL A 56 12.83 -7.96 9.11
CA VAL A 56 13.85 -7.10 9.71
C VAL A 56 14.87 -7.99 10.40
N THR A 57 16.10 -7.97 9.88
CA THR A 57 17.24 -8.75 10.40
C THR A 57 18.40 -7.83 10.77
N SER A 58 19.29 -8.31 11.66
CA SER A 58 20.52 -7.61 12.11
C SER A 58 21.58 -7.48 11.02
#